data_AF-A0A957U4D5-F1
#
_entry.id   AF-A0A957U4D5-F1
#
_cell.length_a   1.000
_cell.length_b   1.000
_cell.length_c   1.000
_cell.angle_alpha   90.00
_cell.angle_beta   90.00
_cell.angle_gamma   90.00
#
_symmetry.space_group_name_H-M   'P 1'
#
loop_
_entity.id
_entity.type
_entity.pdbx_description
1 polymer ?
#
loop_
_entity_poly.entity_id
_entity_poly.type
_entity_poly.pdbx_seq_one_letter_code
_entity_poly.pdbx_strand_id
1 'polypeptide(L)'
;MVLPAGERLIEPFAGSGALFLNTDFDAYLLADANADLIHLFRHVQCEGPEFIDYCRSYFTPTNNQPAVYYALRQLFNDTTDVRLRSAL
;
A
#
# COMPACT_ATOMS: atom_id res chain seq x y z
N MET A 1 -1.40 18.80 -15.51
CA MET A 1 -1.62 19.23 -14.11
C MET A 1 -0.51 20.19 -13.77
N VAL A 2 -0.83 21.38 -13.23
CA VAL A 2 0.18 22.40 -12.90
C VAL A 2 0.26 22.48 -11.40
N LEU A 3 1.34 21.93 -10.83
CA LEU A 3 1.70 22.16 -9.44
C LEU A 3 2.75 23.28 -9.39
N PRO A 4 2.69 24.17 -8.38
CA PRO A 4 3.75 25.15 -8.16
C PRO A 4 5.06 24.44 -7.80
N ALA A 5 6.18 25.07 -8.13
CA ALA A 5 7.48 24.62 -7.65
C ALA A 5 7.57 24.74 -6.12
N GLY A 6 8.29 23.82 -5.50
CA GLY A 6 8.56 23.82 -4.07
C GLY A 6 9.49 22.66 -3.70
N GLU A 7 10.05 22.71 -2.50
CA GLU A 7 10.97 21.68 -2.00
C GLU A 7 10.22 20.43 -1.49
N ARG A 8 8.95 20.59 -1.09
CA ARG A 8 8.16 19.50 -0.52
C ARG A 8 6.71 19.50 -1.00
N LEU A 9 6.25 18.34 -1.45
CA LEU A 9 4.83 18.07 -1.64
C LEU A 9 4.21 17.52 -0.35
N ILE A 10 3.07 18.07 0.06
CA ILE A 10 2.28 17.55 1.17
C ILE A 10 0.95 17.07 0.59
N GLU A 11 0.69 15.76 0.70
CA GLU A 11 -0.57 15.14 0.28
C GLU A 11 -1.31 14.60 1.51
N PRO A 12 -2.32 15.33 2.04
CA PRO A 12 -3.10 14.87 3.19
C PRO A 12 -4.04 13.69 2.89
N PHE A 13 -4.27 13.44 1.59
CA PHE A 13 -5.16 12.39 1.07
C PHE A 13 -4.43 11.67 -0.06
N ALA A 14 -3.37 10.93 0.29
CA ALA A 14 -2.50 10.28 -0.67
C ALA A 14 -3.25 9.24 -1.54
N GLY A 15 -4.22 8.51 -0.96
CA GLY A 15 -4.96 7.49 -1.67
C GLY A 15 -4.04 6.50 -2.38
N SER A 16 -4.22 6.30 -3.69
CA SER A 16 -3.39 5.40 -4.49
C SER A 16 -1.97 5.92 -4.78
N GLY A 17 -1.67 7.17 -4.44
CA GLY A 17 -0.37 7.78 -4.73
C GLY A 17 -0.18 8.25 -6.17
N ALA A 18 -1.27 8.36 -6.95
CA ALA A 18 -1.20 8.74 -8.36
C ALA A 18 -0.53 10.10 -8.60
N LEU A 19 -0.59 11.02 -7.64
CA LEU A 19 0.03 12.34 -7.73
C LEU A 19 1.53 12.27 -7.42
N PHE A 20 1.91 11.87 -6.20
CA PHE A 20 3.32 11.82 -5.80
C PHE A 20 4.20 10.91 -6.67
N LEU A 21 3.66 9.83 -7.24
CA LEU A 21 4.39 8.94 -8.16
C LEU A 21 4.70 9.58 -9.52
N ASN A 22 4.02 10.68 -9.87
CA ASN A 22 4.16 11.35 -11.17
C ASN A 22 4.74 12.76 -11.03
N THR A 23 5.33 13.10 -9.89
CA THR A 23 5.97 14.39 -9.63
C THR A 23 7.41 14.19 -9.17
N ASP A 24 8.18 15.28 -9.17
CA ASP A 24 9.60 15.26 -8.80
C ASP A 24 9.91 16.40 -7.82
N PHE A 25 9.38 16.28 -6.60
CA PHE A 25 9.73 17.14 -5.46
C PHE A 25 10.88 16.52 -4.65
N ASP A 26 11.72 17.35 -4.02
CA ASP A 26 12.84 16.87 -3.21
C ASP A 26 12.38 16.06 -1.98
N ALA A 27 11.18 16.36 -1.47
CA ALA A 27 10.58 15.67 -0.34
C ALA A 27 9.07 15.50 -0.46
N TYR A 28 8.55 14.45 0.19
CA TYR A 28 7.13 14.15 0.26
C TYR A 28 6.69 13.95 1.72
N LEU A 29 5.55 14.53 2.09
CA LEU A 29 4.81 14.20 3.30
C LEU A 29 3.44 13.68 2.89
N LEU A 30 3.29 12.36 2.93
CA LEU A 30 2.08 11.67 2.51
C LEU A 30 1.29 11.24 3.74
N ALA A 31 -0.01 11.53 3.75
CA ALA A 31 -0.92 11.10 4.78
C ALA A 31 -2.22 10.56 4.16
N ASP A 32 -2.88 9.69 4.90
CA ASP A 32 -4.22 9.21 4.62
C ASP A 32 -4.86 8.81 5.95
N ALA A 33 -6.18 8.85 6.05
CA ALA A 33 -6.88 8.42 7.25
C ALA A 33 -6.88 6.89 7.40
N ASN A 34 -6.67 6.15 6.30
CA ASN A 34 -6.62 4.70 6.33
C ASN A 34 -5.23 4.20 6.80
N ALA A 35 -5.17 3.68 8.02
CA ALA A 35 -3.93 3.14 8.60
C ALA A 35 -3.38 1.94 7.82
N ASP A 36 -4.24 1.06 7.28
CA ASP A 36 -3.79 -0.12 6.52
C ASP A 36 -3.10 0.31 5.22
N LEU A 37 -3.57 1.38 4.57
CA LEU A 37 -2.93 1.97 3.41
C LEU A 37 -1.55 2.57 3.74
N ILE A 38 -1.45 3.30 4.86
CA ILE A 38 -0.16 3.84 5.32
C ILE A 38 0.82 2.72 5.66
N HIS A 39 0.37 1.65 6.32
CA HIS A 39 1.20 0.50 6.62
C HIS A 39 1.68 -0.20 5.34
N LEU A 40 0.78 -0.41 4.37
CA LEU A 40 1.14 -0.95 3.06
C LEU A 40 2.27 -0.15 2.41
N PHE A 41 2.13 1.17 2.30
CA PHE A 41 3.18 2.01 1.71
C PHE A 41 4.49 1.94 2.48
N ARG A 42 4.45 1.88 3.82
CA ARG A 42 5.66 1.72 4.64
C ARG A 42 6.35 0.39 4.40
N HIS A 43 5.61 -0.73 4.31
CA HIS A 43 6.20 -2.03 4.00
C HIS A 43 6.84 -2.06 2.61
N VAL A 44 6.16 -1.51 1.60
CA VAL A 44 6.74 -1.37 0.25
C VAL A 44 7.99 -0.51 0.27
N GLN A 45 7.99 0.61 1.00
CA GLN A 45 9.15 1.51 1.10
C GLN A 45 10.34 0.87 1.82
N CYS A 46 10.11 0.17 2.92
CA CYS A 46 11.18 -0.38 3.76
C CYS A 46 11.75 -1.70 3.24
N GLU A 47 10.90 -2.57 2.68
CA GLU A 47 11.29 -3.94 2.29
C GLU A 47 11.46 -4.11 0.77
N GLY A 48 10.81 -3.25 -0.04
CA GLY A 48 10.94 -3.25 -1.50
C GLY A 48 10.68 -4.63 -2.13
N PRO A 49 11.65 -5.23 -2.85
CA PRO A 49 11.47 -6.51 -3.53
C PRO A 49 11.00 -7.67 -2.64
N GLU A 50 11.45 -7.75 -1.39
CA GLU A 50 11.07 -8.86 -0.50
C GLU A 50 9.58 -8.86 -0.17
N PHE A 51 9.01 -7.67 0.05
CA PHE A 51 7.58 -7.53 0.28
C PHE A 51 6.77 -7.74 -1.01
N ILE A 52 7.31 -7.33 -2.17
CA ILE A 52 6.70 -7.62 -3.48
C ILE A 52 6.59 -9.13 -3.71
N ASP A 53 7.66 -9.89 -3.44
CA ASP A 53 7.67 -11.35 -3.60
C ASP A 53 6.76 -12.04 -2.58
N TYR A 54 6.67 -11.50 -1.36
CA TYR A 54 5.71 -11.97 -0.38
C TYR A 54 4.27 -11.78 -0.87
N CYS A 55 3.90 -10.58 -1.32
CA CYS A 55 2.57 -10.31 -1.89
C CYS A 55 2.29 -11.22 -3.10
N ARG A 56 3.27 -11.42 -3.98
CA ARG A 56 3.14 -12.27 -5.18
C ARG A 56 2.67 -13.69 -4.86
N SER A 57 3.00 -14.23 -3.69
CA SER A 57 2.52 -15.56 -3.26
C SER A 57 0.99 -15.66 -3.19
N TYR A 58 0.29 -14.53 -3.03
CA TYR A 58 -1.17 -14.49 -3.02
C TYR A 58 -1.80 -14.41 -4.42
N PHE A 59 -1.04 -14.05 -5.46
CA PHE A 59 -1.53 -13.86 -6.83
C PHE A 59 -1.48 -15.16 -7.64
N THR A 60 -2.26 -16.16 -7.20
CA THR A 60 -2.32 -17.49 -7.84
C THR A 60 -3.75 -17.86 -8.26
N PRO A 61 -3.94 -18.75 -9.25
CA PRO A 61 -5.27 -19.25 -9.61
C PRO A 61 -6.03 -19.91 -8.45
N THR A 62 -5.31 -20.53 -7.51
CA THR A 62 -5.88 -21.15 -6.31
C THR A 62 -6.57 -20.12 -5.43
N ASN A 63 -5.99 -18.93 -5.27
CA ASN A 63 -6.56 -17.87 -4.45
C ASN A 63 -7.69 -17.11 -5.18
N ASN A 64 -7.81 -17.25 -6.49
CA ASN A 64 -8.87 -16.64 -7.30
C ASN A 64 -10.17 -17.47 -7.28
N GLN A 65 -10.58 -17.90 -6.09
CA GLN A 65 -11.80 -18.65 -5.85
C GLN A 65 -12.61 -17.95 -4.74
N PRO A 66 -13.95 -17.81 -4.86
CA PRO A 66 -14.75 -17.07 -3.88
C PRO A 66 -14.54 -17.54 -2.44
N ALA A 67 -14.47 -18.86 -2.22
CA ALA A 67 -14.26 -19.43 -0.89
C ALA A 67 -12.90 -19.02 -0.29
N VAL A 68 -11.84 -18.99 -1.11
CA VAL A 68 -10.49 -18.61 -0.66
C VAL A 68 -10.41 -17.10 -0.42
N TYR A 69 -11.00 -16.28 -1.31
CA TYR A 69 -11.11 -14.84 -1.09
C TYR A 69 -11.79 -14.51 0.25
N TYR A 70 -12.93 -15.15 0.56
CA TYR A 70 -13.61 -14.90 1.83
C TYR A 70 -12.81 -15.37 3.05
N ALA A 71 -12.04 -16.45 2.92
CA ALA A 71 -11.13 -16.91 3.98
C ALA A 71 -9.98 -15.91 4.21
N LEU A 72 -9.37 -15.38 3.14
CA LEU A 72 -8.32 -14.37 3.22
C LEU A 72 -8.86 -13.04 3.78
N ARG A 73 -10.08 -12.64 3.41
CA ARG A 73 -10.76 -11.47 3.98
C ARG A 73 -11.01 -11.63 5.48
N GLN A 74 -11.40 -12.82 5.93
CA GLN A 74 -11.55 -13.10 7.36
C GLN A 74 -10.19 -12.97 8.06
N LEU A 75 -9.14 -13.53 7.48
CA LEU A 75 -7.78 -13.41 8.00
C LEU A 75 -7.30 -11.96 8.07
N PHE A 76 -7.58 -11.14 7.06
CA PHE A 76 -7.29 -9.70 7.04
C PHE A 76 -7.94 -8.97 8.22
N ASN A 77 -9.23 -9.26 8.47
CA ASN A 77 -10.00 -8.64 9.54
C ASN A 77 -9.56 -9.10 10.94
N ASP A 78 -9.15 -10.36 11.08
CA ASP A 78 -8.87 -10.98 12.39
C ASP A 78 -7.39 -10.89 12.81
N THR A 79 -6.46 -10.85 11.86
CA THR A 79 -5.02 -10.82 12.17
C THR A 79 -4.65 -9.54 12.93
N THR A 80 -3.63 -9.58 13.79
CA THR A 80 -2.99 -8.37 14.35
C THR A 80 -1.62 -8.11 13.73
N ASP A 81 -1.15 -9.00 12.85
CA ASP A 81 0.09 -8.85 12.11
C ASP A 81 -0.12 -7.84 10.97
N VAL A 82 0.49 -6.67 11.14
CA VAL A 82 0.38 -5.54 10.19
C VAL A 82 0.99 -5.91 8.83
N ARG A 83 2.10 -6.65 8.81
CA ARG A 83 2.78 -7.03 7.56
C ARG A 83 1.94 -8.03 6.77
N LEU A 84 1.36 -9.01 7.47
CA LEU A 84 0.40 -9.94 6.86
C LEU A 84 -0.81 -9.19 6.33
N ARG A 85 -1.42 -8.31 7.14
CA ARG A 85 -2.60 -7.55 6.73
C ARG A 85 -2.33 -6.67 5.51
N SER A 86 -1.14 -6.07 5.40
CA SER A 86 -0.75 -5.30 4.21
C SER A 86 -0.61 -6.14 2.93
N ALA A 87 -0.45 -7.46 3.04
CA ALA A 87 -0.29 -8.35 1.88
C ALA A 87 -1.60 -9.05 1.45
N LEU A 88 -2.66 -8.98 2.27
CA LEU A 88 -3.97 -9.62 2.07
C LEU A 88 -5.00 -8.65 1.48
#